data_AF-A0A967RJQ2-F1
#
_entry.id   AF-A0A967RJQ2-F1
#
_cell.length_a   1.000
_cell.length_b   1.000
_cell.length_c   1.000
_cell.angle_alpha   90.00
_cell.angle_beta   90.00
_cell.angle_gamma   90.00
#
_symmetry.space_group_name_H-M   'P 1'
#
loop_
_entity.id
_entity.type
_entity.pdbx_description
1 polymer ?
#
loop_
_entity_poly.entity_id
_entity_poly.type
_entity_poly.pdbx_seq_one_letter_code
_entity_poly.pdbx_strand_id
1 'polypeptide(L)' 'MWSVLEMCRVLEVSRSGYYRWLKRKPSRREIDNKRLDAEIREIYDGSKGRYGSPKITEELQDRGRR' A
#
# COMPACT_ATOMS: atom_id res chain seq x y z
N MET A 1 -2.20 -23.56 14.64
CA MET A 1 -2.71 -22.67 13.57
C MET A 1 -4.00 -22.06 14.08
N TRP A 2 -4.06 -20.74 14.28
CA TRP A 2 -5.29 -20.09 14.76
C TRP A 2 -6.28 -19.92 13.60
N SER A 3 -7.57 -20.11 13.91
CA SER A 3 -8.66 -19.88 12.98
C SER A 3 -8.96 -18.38 12.81
N VAL A 4 -9.56 -18.02 11.67
CA VAL A 4 -10.07 -16.66 11.42
C VAL A 4 -11.05 -16.23 12.52
N LEU A 5 -11.81 -17.16 13.10
CA LEU A 5 -12.74 -16.89 14.20
C LEU A 5 -12.01 -16.46 15.48
N GLU A 6 -10.94 -17.15 15.85
CA GLU A 6 -10.13 -16.81 17.02
C GLU A 6 -9.47 -15.44 16.84
N MET A 7 -8.90 -15.19 15.66
CA MET A 7 -8.33 -13.88 15.33
C MET A 7 -9.36 -12.75 15.37
N CYS A 8 -10.55 -12.97 14.79
CA CYS A 8 -11.62 -11.96 14.82
C CYS A 8 -12.07 -11.63 16.25
N ARG A 9 -12.09 -12.64 17.14
CA ARG A 9 -12.40 -12.44 18.56
C ARG A 9 -11.31 -11.63 19.27
N VAL A 10 -10.04 -11.97 19.06
CA VAL A 10 -8.91 -11.27 19.70
C VAL A 10 -8.78 -9.82 19.23
N LEU A 11 -9.05 -9.57 17.94
CA LEU A 11 -8.97 -8.23 17.34
C LEU A 11 -10.29 -7.45 17.42
N GLU A 12 -11.31 -7.98 18.10
CA GLU A 12 -12.63 -7.37 18.27
C GLU A 12 -13.32 -6.94 16.96
N VAL A 13 -13.09 -7.70 15.88
CA VAL A 13 -13.73 -7.46 14.57
C VAL A 13 -14.81 -8.49 14.30
N SER A 14 -15.87 -8.08 13.60
CA SER A 14 -16.89 -9.04 13.15
C SER A 14 -16.34 -9.96 12.05
N ARG A 15 -16.68 -11.24 12.11
CA ARG A 15 -16.35 -12.22 11.06
C ARG A 15 -16.88 -11.79 9.68
N SER A 16 -18.11 -11.28 9.62
CA SER A 16 -18.71 -10.79 8.38
C SER A 16 -17.97 -9.56 7.84
N GLY A 17 -17.53 -8.65 8.72
CA GLY A 17 -16.70 -7.50 8.38
C GLY A 17 -15.35 -7.91 7.79
N TYR A 18 -14.67 -8.88 8.41
CA TYR A 18 -13.40 -9.42 7.90
C TYR A 18 -13.55 -9.97 6.48
N TYR A 19 -14.52 -10.85 6.24
CA TYR A 19 -14.71 -11.43 4.91
C TYR A 19 -15.19 -10.40 3.87
N ARG A 20 -15.97 -9.39 4.29
CA ARG A 20 -16.35 -8.27 3.42
C ARG A 20 -15.12 -7.45 3.02
N TRP A 21 -14.25 -7.14 3.97
CA TRP A 21 -12.99 -6.43 3.70
C TRP A 21 -12.08 -7.25 2.78
N LEU A 22 -11.93 -8.56 3.05
CA LEU A 22 -11.11 -9.46 2.26
C LEU A 22 -11.57 -9.56 0.79
N LYS A 23 -12.89 -9.56 0.55
CA LYS A 23 -13.48 -9.60 -0.80
C LYS A 23 -13.66 -8.22 -1.44
N ARG A 24 -13.30 -7.14 -0.73
CA ARG A 24 -13.52 -5.77 -1.22
C ARG A 24 -12.63 -5.52 -2.44
N LYS A 25 -13.20 -4.95 -3.50
CA LYS A 25 -12.42 -4.45 -4.63
C LYS A 25 -11.56 -3.26 -4.18
N PRO A 26 -10.35 -3.08 -4.75
CA PRO A 26 -9.53 -1.92 -4.47
C PRO A 26 -10.32 -0.62 -4.71
N SER A 27 -10.27 0.28 -3.74
CA SER A 27 -10.73 1.65 -3.88
C SER A 27 -9.84 2.43 -4.85
N ARG A 28 -10.35 3.56 -5.35
CA ARG A 28 -9.58 4.45 -6.21
C ARG A 28 -8.26 4.88 -5.57
N ARG A 29 -8.28 5.22 -4.28
CA ARG A 29 -7.08 5.56 -3.50
C ARG A 29 -6.09 4.39 -3.43
N GLU A 30 -6.55 3.16 -3.21
CA GLU A 30 -5.65 1.99 -3.21
C GLU A 30 -5.03 1.75 -4.58
N ILE A 31 -5.77 1.99 -5.67
CA ILE A 31 -5.24 1.88 -7.04
C ILE A 31 -4.19 2.98 -7.29
N ASP A 32 -4.49 4.22 -6.90
CA ASP A 32 -3.57 5.34 -7.09
C ASP A 32 -2.30 5.17 -6.25
N ASN A 33 -2.42 4.70 -5.01
CA ASN A 33 -1.26 4.36 -4.18
C ASN A 33 -0.41 3.25 -4.81
N LYS A 34 -1.01 2.20 -5.38
CA LYS A 34 -0.25 1.14 -6.08
C LYS A 34 0.54 1.67 -7.27
N ARG A 35 -0.01 2.66 -7.99
CA ARG A 35 0.72 3.33 -9.09
C ARG A 35 1.88 4.15 -8.55
N LEU A 36 1.65 4.91 -7.48
CA LEU A 36 2.68 5.68 -6.81
C LEU A 36 3.81 4.78 -6.27
N ASP A 37 3.48 3.64 -5.66
CA ASP A 37 4.45 2.66 -5.17
C ASP A 37 5.32 2.10 -6.31
N ALA A 38 4.75 1.92 -7.51
CA ALA A 38 5.50 1.46 -8.67
C ALA A 38 6.49 2.53 -9.16
N GLU A 39 6.09 3.80 -9.20
CA GLU A 39 6.97 4.92 -9.55
C GLU A 39 8.09 5.11 -8.52
N ILE A 40 7.78 5.00 -7.23
CA ILE A 40 8.77 5.05 -6.15
C ILE A 40 9.83 3.95 -6.35
N ARG A 41 9.40 2.71 -6.66
CA ARG A 41 10.33 1.61 -6.92
C ARG A 41 11.20 1.85 -8.14
N GLU A 42 10.61 2.33 -9.23
CA GLU A 42 11.36 2.66 -10.44
C GLU A 42 12.47 3.69 -10.16
N ILE A 43 12.16 4.76 -9.42
CA ILE A 43 13.14 5.79 -9.03
C ILE A 43 14.22 5.18 -8.12
N TYR A 44 13.81 4.40 -7.12
CA TYR A 44 14.73 3.77 -6.18
C TYR A 44 15.71 2.84 -6.91
N ASP A 45 15.20 1.95 -7.76
CA ASP A 45 15.98 0.99 -8.53
C ASP A 45 16.88 1.69 -9.56
N GLY A 46 16.37 2.72 -10.25
CA GLY A 46 17.14 3.56 -11.17
C GLY A 46 18.30 4.29 -10.47
N SER A 47 18.11 4.68 -9.20
CA SER A 47 19.17 5.26 -8.37
C SER A 47 20.13 4.23 -7.77
N LYS A 48 19.94 2.93 -8.03
CA LYS A 48 20.65 1.81 -7.39
C LYS A 48 20.54 1.83 -5.87
N GLY A 49 19.37 2.22 -5.37
CA GLY A 49 19.05 2.31 -3.94
C GLY A 49 19.72 3.45 -3.18
N ARG A 50 20.36 4.41 -3.87
CA ARG A 50 21.03 5.55 -3.24
C ARG A 50 20.06 6.65 -2.83
N TYR A 51 18.94 6.78 -3.54
CA TYR A 51 17.96 7.82 -3.24
C TYR A 51 17.08 7.36 -2.09
N GLY A 52 17.10 8.14 -1.01
CA GLY A 52 16.15 8.01 0.10
C GLY A 52 14.86 8.78 -0.17
N SER A 53 13.95 8.73 0.81
CA SER A 53 12.62 9.37 0.73
C SER A 53 12.65 10.85 0.25
N PRO A 54 13.57 11.73 0.70
CA PRO A 54 13.60 13.12 0.22
C PRO A 54 13.85 13.23 -1.28
N LYS A 55 14.90 12.56 -1.80
CA LYS A 55 15.27 12.60 -3.22
C LYS A 55 14.23 11.94 -4.12
N ILE A 56 13.62 10.85 -3.66
CA ILE A 56 12.51 10.22 -4.38
C ILE A 56 11.32 11.18 -4.44
N THR A 57 11.05 11.94 -3.37
CA THR A 57 9.95 12.91 -3.35
C THR A 57 10.21 14.07 -4.32
N GLU A 58 11.44 14.59 -4.39
CA GLU A 58 11.85 15.59 -5.38
C GLU A 58 11.63 15.08 -6.82
N GLU A 59 12.12 13.88 -7.14
CA GLU A 59 11.94 13.26 -8.46
C GLU A 59 10.47 13.01 -8.80
N LEU A 60 9.64 12.62 -7.82
CA LEU A 60 8.20 12.49 -8.01
C LEU A 60 7.54 13.85 -8.33
N GLN A 61 7.96 14.91 -7.64
CA GLN A 61 7.49 16.28 -7.92
C GLN A 61 7.89 16.76 -9.31
N ASP A 62 9.11 16.47 -9.74
CA ASP A 62 9.59 16.77 -11.09
C ASP A 62 8.79 16.01 -12.16
N ARG A 63 8.29 14.81 -11.83
CA ARG A 63 7.35 14.02 -12.66
C ARG A 63 5.89 14.49 -12.56
N GLY A 64 5.61 15.58 -11.85
CA GLY A 64 4.27 16.16 -11.70
C GLY A 64 3.39 15.47 -10.66
N ARG A 65 3.96 14.65 -9.77
CA ARG A 65 3.25 14.10 -8.60
C ARG A 65 3.30 15.11 -7.45
N ARG A 66 2.14 15.49 -6.91
CA ARG A 66 2.03 16.41 -5.76
C ARG A 66 1.62 15.67 -4.50
#